data_AF-A0A4Y8QAA1-F1
#
_entry.id   AF-A0A4Y8QAA1-F1
#
_cell.length_a   1.000
_cell.length_b   1.000
_cell.length_c   1.000
_cell.angle_alpha   90.00
_cell.angle_beta   90.00
_cell.angle_gamma   90.00
#
_symmetry.space_group_name_H-M   'P 1'
#
loop_
_entity.id
_entity.type
_entity.pdbx_description
1 polymer ?
#
loop_
_entity_poly.entity_id
_entity_poly.type
_entity_poly.pdbx_seq_one_letter_code
_entity_poly.pdbx_strand_id
1 'polypeptide(L)'
;MDSDSQIIRDRLTYLYPNKIVDGLSGKDRSFYSVIYGYLKENHPGVGLEEYVRSLGFDYIRRSAGNNVVNDFDFASVHYLIENFEDINQTVIAQLIGISRQRVSQRLHEATQGGRDWRASGLTDEERLIIQIMIEEDLYVFEYDDNSIAILTASPKGPVFLHRNVESIRFHFDFDHEILQLLASKDRNRFSEVNHDHRRAFEQVSVVNQLYFRPTSNDSTLNIRYYCYNRGIEFEEYLEELGIHPIIDGRVLTDEDWFNRLLPYVGSDGVLRVPHRSSAQTGLARRAREFGMSAQEYAEILGFQWRHRDFASEHQRHLVRYEELIKEQSFDGFVYLPSDGGLYRALYHFLRGRYETIQTFLERIGLERLNKEEYRSRFGIAGAILEKLKELQSDSQYEIGSDERIARNKKMVTLLKKLYDYHCQICGTDLPLIPRIEKDDGTYYCEVHHVTPLGTAETAADVETLDHYLNALCLCSYHHSYVHYYKGGYSDIIIDGDQICLLSVHGEKLPLLLNKHINLEIRECVESCEEI
;
A
#
# COMPACT_ATOMS: atom_id res chain seq x y z
N MET A 1 1.84 -73.10 2.94
CA MET A 1 1.52 -71.76 3.45
C MET A 1 0.01 -71.63 3.31
N ASP A 2 -0.72 -71.47 4.41
CA ASP A 2 -2.17 -71.27 4.35
C ASP A 2 -2.53 -69.90 3.77
N SER A 3 -3.81 -69.72 3.43
CA SER A 3 -4.33 -68.50 2.78
C SER A 3 -4.06 -67.24 3.61
N ASP A 4 -4.16 -67.32 4.94
CA ASP A 4 -3.98 -66.18 5.82
C ASP A 4 -2.50 -65.84 6.02
N SER A 5 -1.63 -66.86 6.10
CA SER A 5 -0.17 -66.70 6.05
C SER A 5 0.28 -66.02 4.77
N GLN A 6 -0.36 -66.31 3.62
CA GLN A 6 -0.05 -65.65 2.35
C GLN A 6 -0.49 -64.19 2.36
N ILE A 7 -1.69 -63.88 2.88
CA ILE A 7 -2.18 -62.50 3.02
C ILE A 7 -1.25 -61.69 3.94
N ILE A 8 -0.84 -62.28 5.07
CA ILE A 8 0.10 -61.63 6.00
C ILE A 8 1.45 -61.39 5.32
N ARG A 9 1.97 -62.37 4.57
CA ARG A 9 3.21 -62.24 3.82
C ARG A 9 3.13 -61.15 2.74
N ASP A 10 2.04 -61.08 1.99
CA ASP A 10 1.86 -60.08 0.93
C ASP A 10 1.78 -58.67 1.54
N ARG A 11 1.08 -58.53 2.66
CA ARG A 11 1.00 -57.27 3.42
C ARG A 11 2.35 -56.88 4.02
N LEU A 12 3.13 -57.83 4.55
CA LEU A 12 4.50 -57.56 5.00
C LEU A 12 5.42 -57.18 3.84
N THR A 13 5.25 -57.79 2.66
CA THR A 13 6.03 -57.44 1.46
C THR A 13 5.74 -56.01 1.01
N TYR A 14 4.47 -55.59 1.08
CA TYR A 14 4.07 -54.21 0.82
C TYR A 14 4.66 -53.23 1.83
N LEU A 15 4.62 -53.55 3.12
CA LEU A 15 5.12 -52.67 4.18
C LEU A 15 6.65 -52.64 4.30
N TYR A 16 7.32 -53.74 3.97
CA TYR A 16 8.78 -53.93 4.10
C TYR A 16 9.35 -54.59 2.84
N PRO A 17 9.48 -53.85 1.72
CA PRO A 17 9.99 -54.40 0.47
C PRO A 17 11.42 -54.95 0.56
N ASN A 18 12.22 -54.42 1.50
CA ASN A 18 13.59 -54.87 1.78
C ASN A 18 13.65 -56.17 2.60
N LYS A 19 12.50 -56.76 2.95
CA LYS A 19 12.35 -57.95 3.80
C LYS A 19 12.88 -57.81 5.23
N ILE A 20 13.12 -56.58 5.70
CA ILE A 20 13.53 -56.29 7.08
C ILE A 20 12.36 -55.64 7.79
N VAL A 21 11.75 -56.36 8.73
CA VAL A 21 10.64 -55.88 9.55
C VAL A 21 11.20 -55.23 10.81
N ASP A 22 11.09 -53.90 10.87
CA ASP A 22 11.44 -53.07 12.03
C ASP A 22 10.23 -52.21 12.45
N GLY A 23 9.97 -52.13 13.75
CA GLY A 23 8.93 -51.24 14.30
C GLY A 23 7.48 -51.55 13.89
N LEU A 24 7.12 -52.82 13.66
CA LEU A 24 5.81 -53.22 13.11
C LEU A 24 4.59 -52.65 13.87
N SER A 25 4.65 -52.61 15.20
CA SER A 25 3.57 -52.06 16.04
C SER A 25 3.38 -50.55 15.89
N GLY A 26 4.45 -49.81 15.56
CA GLY A 26 4.41 -48.37 15.29
C GLY A 26 3.98 -48.05 13.87
N LYS A 27 4.42 -48.85 12.89
CA LYS A 27 4.13 -48.64 11.47
C LYS A 27 2.69 -48.99 11.08
N ASP A 28 2.15 -50.10 11.60
CA ASP A 28 0.76 -50.48 11.40
C ASP A 28 0.23 -51.28 12.60
N ARG A 29 -0.30 -50.55 13.59
CA ARG A 29 -0.81 -51.11 14.85
C ARG A 29 -2.00 -52.07 14.64
N SER A 30 -2.81 -51.81 13.62
CA SER A 30 -3.98 -52.62 13.29
C SER A 30 -3.54 -53.98 12.76
N PHE A 31 -2.59 -53.98 11.83
CA PHE A 31 -2.03 -55.19 11.24
C PHE A 31 -1.19 -56.00 12.25
N TYR A 32 -0.42 -55.33 13.11
CA TYR A 32 0.29 -55.98 14.22
C TYR A 32 -0.67 -56.77 15.12
N SER A 33 -1.83 -56.19 15.45
CA SER A 33 -2.86 -56.84 16.27
C SER A 33 -3.49 -58.04 15.56
N VAL A 34 -3.71 -57.96 14.24
CA VAL A 34 -4.23 -59.05 13.40
C VAL A 34 -3.25 -60.23 13.39
N ILE A 35 -1.95 -59.99 13.20
CA ILE A 35 -0.95 -61.06 13.23
C ILE A 35 -0.91 -61.72 14.61
N TYR A 36 -0.97 -60.94 15.68
CA TYR A 36 -1.00 -61.48 17.04
C TYR A 36 -2.24 -62.34 17.33
N GLY A 37 -3.42 -61.90 16.85
CA GLY A 37 -4.65 -62.68 16.94
C GLY A 37 -4.54 -64.02 16.19
N TYR A 38 -4.05 -63.96 14.95
CA TYR A 38 -3.82 -65.13 14.11
C TYR A 38 -2.84 -66.12 14.75
N LEU A 39 -1.72 -65.64 15.32
CA LEU A 39 -0.73 -66.47 16.00
C LEU A 39 -1.31 -67.18 17.22
N LYS A 40 -2.13 -66.48 18.01
CA LYS A 40 -2.74 -67.04 19.21
C LYS A 40 -3.73 -68.17 18.89
N GLU A 41 -4.42 -68.06 17.76
CA GLU A 41 -5.46 -69.01 17.34
C GLU A 41 -4.88 -70.20 16.56
N ASN A 42 -3.96 -69.95 15.62
CA ASN A 42 -3.49 -70.96 14.67
C ASN A 42 -2.08 -71.50 14.95
N HIS A 43 -1.25 -70.77 15.70
CA HIS A 43 0.14 -71.16 16.00
C HIS A 43 0.50 -70.92 17.49
N PRO A 44 -0.23 -71.56 18.43
CA PRO A 44 0.01 -71.35 19.85
C PRO A 44 1.45 -71.74 20.22
N GLY A 45 2.18 -70.80 20.81
CA GLY A 45 3.58 -70.99 21.24
C GLY A 45 4.63 -70.47 20.25
N VAL A 46 4.26 -70.11 19.03
CA VAL A 46 5.18 -69.47 18.07
C VAL A 46 5.22 -67.97 18.34
N GLY A 47 6.41 -67.43 18.56
CA GLY A 47 6.61 -65.99 18.74
C GLY A 47 6.44 -65.21 17.42
N LEU A 48 6.02 -63.94 17.48
CA LEU A 48 5.88 -63.08 16.29
C LEU A 48 7.15 -63.06 15.43
N GLU A 49 8.31 -62.93 16.06
CA GLU A 49 9.61 -62.94 15.39
C GLU A 49 9.88 -64.24 14.63
N GLU A 50 9.61 -65.37 15.28
CA GLU A 50 9.80 -66.71 14.69
C GLU A 50 8.86 -66.92 13.51
N TYR A 51 7.61 -66.47 13.65
CA TYR A 51 6.63 -66.51 12.58
C TYR A 51 7.03 -65.62 11.40
N VAL A 52 7.40 -64.36 11.64
CA VAL A 52 7.81 -63.43 10.57
C VAL A 52 9.05 -63.96 9.81
N ARG A 53 10.01 -64.56 10.52
CA ARG A 53 11.14 -65.26 9.91
C ARG A 53 10.71 -66.45 9.06
N SER A 54 9.72 -67.22 9.50
CA SER A 54 9.17 -68.32 8.70
C SER A 54 8.54 -67.85 7.37
N LEU A 55 8.07 -66.60 7.30
CA LEU A 55 7.53 -65.98 6.08
C LEU A 55 8.63 -65.44 5.14
N GLY A 56 9.91 -65.54 5.53
CA GLY A 56 11.06 -65.10 4.75
C GLY A 56 11.48 -63.64 4.96
N PHE A 57 11.20 -63.08 6.14
CA PHE A 57 11.60 -61.73 6.54
C PHE A 57 12.58 -61.78 7.71
N ASP A 58 13.56 -60.89 7.74
CA ASP A 58 14.33 -60.64 8.94
C ASP A 58 13.52 -59.76 9.89
N TYR A 59 13.43 -60.17 11.16
CA TYR A 59 12.76 -59.40 12.19
C TYR A 59 13.79 -58.80 13.14
N ILE A 60 13.88 -57.47 13.13
CA ILE A 60 14.72 -56.73 14.07
C ILE A 60 13.89 -56.49 15.32
N ARG A 61 14.26 -57.15 16.42
CA ARG A 61 13.80 -56.68 17.73
C ARG A 61 14.47 -55.33 17.95
N ARG A 62 13.69 -54.25 17.89
CA ARG A 62 14.00 -53.11 18.75
C ARG A 62 13.99 -53.67 20.16
N SER A 63 15.17 -53.83 20.75
CA SER A 63 15.24 -53.95 22.19
C SER A 63 14.57 -52.68 22.70
N ALA A 64 13.31 -52.78 23.15
CA ALA A 64 12.78 -51.82 24.09
C ALA A 64 13.90 -51.63 25.10
N GLY A 65 14.42 -50.41 25.25
CA GLY A 65 15.69 -50.08 25.91
C GLY A 65 15.79 -50.61 27.34
N ASN A 66 15.89 -51.92 27.50
CA ASN A 66 15.58 -52.62 28.74
C ASN A 66 16.81 -52.76 29.62
N ASN A 67 18.02 -52.52 29.09
CA ASN A 67 19.25 -52.66 29.87
C ASN A 67 19.79 -51.35 30.46
N VAL A 68 19.37 -50.17 29.97
CA VAL A 68 19.77 -48.89 30.59
C VAL A 68 18.82 -48.49 31.74
N VAL A 69 17.62 -49.08 31.81
CA VAL A 69 16.51 -48.66 32.71
C VAL A 69 16.45 -49.44 34.04
N ASN A 70 17.35 -50.41 34.28
CA ASN A 70 17.37 -51.07 35.59
C ASN A 70 17.86 -50.12 36.70
N ASP A 71 18.71 -49.15 36.35
CA ASP A 71 19.26 -48.13 37.26
C ASP A 71 18.80 -46.72 36.88
N PHE A 72 17.53 -46.39 37.16
CA PHE A 72 16.94 -45.06 36.89
C PHE A 72 17.57 -44.00 37.81
N ASP A 73 18.05 -42.88 37.26
CA ASP A 73 18.54 -41.74 38.07
C ASP A 73 17.37 -40.86 38.52
N PHE A 74 16.85 -41.17 39.70
CA PHE A 74 15.78 -40.40 40.31
C PHE A 74 16.20 -38.97 40.62
N ALA A 75 17.45 -38.74 41.03
CA ALA A 75 17.91 -37.44 41.51
C ALA A 75 17.99 -36.43 40.37
N SER A 76 18.62 -36.80 39.25
CA SER A 76 18.70 -35.90 38.09
C SER A 76 17.34 -35.68 37.45
N VAL A 77 16.50 -36.72 37.35
CA VAL A 77 15.15 -36.55 36.77
C VAL A 77 14.26 -35.67 37.66
N HIS A 78 14.29 -35.85 38.98
CA HIS A 78 13.60 -34.94 39.91
C HIS A 78 14.11 -33.52 39.76
N TYR A 79 15.44 -33.34 39.73
CA TYR A 79 16.05 -32.03 39.56
C TYR A 79 15.55 -31.33 38.29
N LEU A 80 15.53 -32.05 37.15
CA LEU A 80 15.03 -31.50 35.90
C LEU A 80 13.56 -31.09 35.98
N ILE A 81 12.69 -31.94 36.52
CA ILE A 81 11.25 -31.64 36.64
C ILE A 81 10.99 -30.46 37.59
N GLU A 82 11.78 -30.32 38.66
CA GLU A 82 11.61 -29.25 39.64
C GLU A 82 12.24 -27.91 39.23
N ASN A 83 13.29 -27.94 38.40
CA ASN A 83 14.10 -26.75 38.12
C ASN A 83 13.95 -26.23 36.68
N PHE A 84 13.27 -26.95 35.78
CA PHE A 84 13.11 -26.57 34.38
C PHE A 84 11.63 -26.52 34.00
N GLU A 85 11.14 -25.33 33.68
CA GLU A 85 9.70 -25.02 33.53
C GLU A 85 8.98 -25.83 32.43
N ASP A 86 9.72 -26.27 31.41
CA ASP A 86 9.20 -27.03 30.27
C ASP A 86 9.40 -28.54 30.38
N ILE A 87 10.07 -28.98 31.44
CA ILE A 87 10.34 -30.40 31.64
C ILE A 87 9.27 -31.00 32.55
N ASN A 88 8.44 -31.86 31.97
CA ASN A 88 7.50 -32.69 32.71
C ASN A 88 7.77 -34.18 32.48
N GLN A 89 7.06 -35.06 33.19
CA GLN A 89 7.23 -36.51 33.08
C GLN A 89 7.03 -37.05 31.65
N THR A 90 6.22 -36.37 30.82
CA THR A 90 6.02 -36.74 29.42
C THR A 90 7.25 -36.42 28.59
N VAL A 91 7.83 -35.23 28.77
CA VAL A 91 9.08 -34.82 28.09
C VAL A 91 10.23 -35.73 28.49
N ILE A 92 10.38 -36.00 29.80
CA ILE A 92 11.38 -36.96 30.29
C ILE A 92 11.19 -38.33 29.64
N ALA A 93 9.96 -38.83 29.57
CA ALA A 93 9.64 -40.13 28.98
C ALA A 93 10.06 -40.21 27.50
N GLN A 94 9.82 -39.15 26.73
CA GLN A 94 10.25 -39.04 25.33
C GLN A 94 11.78 -39.06 25.23
N LEU A 95 12.45 -38.19 25.99
CA LEU A 95 13.90 -38.03 25.95
C LEU A 95 14.68 -39.31 26.29
N ILE A 96 14.21 -40.07 27.28
CA ILE A 96 14.86 -41.31 27.72
C ILE A 96 14.30 -42.56 27.02
N GLY A 97 13.27 -42.42 26.17
CA GLY A 97 12.69 -43.51 25.38
C GLY A 97 11.89 -44.54 26.19
N ILE A 98 11.17 -44.13 27.24
CA ILE A 98 10.28 -45.01 28.02
C ILE A 98 8.86 -44.45 28.11
N SER A 99 7.91 -45.20 28.71
CA SER A 99 6.54 -44.69 28.89
C SER A 99 6.45 -43.71 30.07
N ARG A 100 5.57 -42.68 29.96
CA ARG A 100 5.26 -41.77 31.08
C ARG A 100 4.84 -42.50 32.35
N GLN A 101 4.07 -43.59 32.22
CA GLN A 101 3.65 -44.41 33.36
C GLN A 101 4.86 -45.02 34.08
N ARG A 102 5.88 -45.46 33.33
CA ARG A 102 7.12 -46.01 33.89
C ARG A 102 7.96 -44.93 34.57
N VAL A 103 8.02 -43.71 34.01
CA VAL A 103 8.63 -42.54 34.69
C VAL A 103 7.93 -42.27 36.01
N SER A 104 6.60 -42.17 36.01
CA SER A 104 5.80 -41.91 37.21
C SER A 104 5.98 -42.99 38.28
N GLN A 105 5.91 -44.27 37.88
CA GLN A 105 6.14 -45.41 38.77
C GLN A 105 7.53 -45.32 39.42
N ARG A 106 8.58 -45.07 38.61
CA ARG A 106 9.95 -44.97 39.12
C ARG A 106 10.11 -43.78 40.08
N LEU A 107 9.61 -42.60 39.74
CA LEU A 107 9.66 -41.44 40.66
C LEU A 107 8.95 -41.72 42.00
N HIS A 108 7.91 -42.56 42.01
CA HIS A 108 7.21 -42.95 43.24
C HIS A 108 7.94 -44.04 44.05
N GLU A 109 8.64 -44.96 43.37
CA GLU A 109 9.38 -46.09 43.98
C GLU A 109 10.72 -45.68 44.59
N ALA A 110 11.08 -44.39 44.59
CA ALA A 110 12.38 -43.84 45.00
C ALA A 110 12.81 -44.32 46.40
N THR A 111 13.52 -45.44 46.41
CA THR A 111 14.18 -46.06 47.56
C THR A 111 15.67 -46.00 47.26
N GLN A 112 16.45 -45.57 48.25
CA GLN A 112 17.86 -45.19 48.11
C GLN A 112 18.68 -46.21 47.29
N GLY A 113 19.13 -45.83 46.09
CA GLY A 113 19.96 -46.69 45.24
C GLY A 113 19.85 -46.48 43.72
N GLY A 114 19.73 -45.23 43.24
CA GLY A 114 19.80 -44.93 41.80
C GLY A 114 21.24 -44.73 41.31
N ARG A 115 21.48 -44.90 39.99
CA ARG A 115 22.72 -44.40 39.34
C ARG A 115 22.68 -42.88 39.30
N ASP A 116 23.86 -42.26 39.29
CA ASP A 116 24.03 -40.85 38.98
C ASP A 116 24.33 -40.72 37.49
N TRP A 117 23.40 -40.16 36.72
CA TRP A 117 23.56 -39.87 35.30
C TRP A 117 24.29 -38.54 35.08
N ARG A 118 24.65 -37.80 36.14
CA ARG A 118 25.45 -36.56 36.01
C ARG A 118 26.86 -36.90 35.53
N ALA A 119 27.23 -36.31 34.40
CA ALA A 119 28.58 -36.37 33.87
C ALA A 119 29.31 -35.05 34.15
N SER A 120 30.59 -35.13 34.49
CA SER A 120 31.45 -33.98 34.69
C SER A 120 32.20 -33.67 33.38
N GLY A 121 31.82 -32.57 32.73
CA GLY A 121 32.47 -32.08 31.52
C GLY A 121 32.13 -32.86 30.24
N LEU A 122 32.19 -32.14 29.12
CA LEU A 122 31.84 -32.65 27.79
C LEU A 122 33.05 -33.32 27.11
N THR A 123 32.81 -34.46 26.45
CA THR A 123 33.80 -35.05 25.52
C THR A 123 33.92 -34.22 24.24
N ASP A 124 34.99 -34.40 23.47
CA ASP A 124 35.18 -33.72 22.18
C ASP A 124 34.04 -34.03 21.18
N GLU A 125 33.53 -35.26 21.21
CA GLU A 125 32.37 -35.68 20.43
C GLU A 125 31.10 -34.94 20.86
N GLU A 126 30.84 -34.83 22.17
CA GLU A 126 29.67 -34.11 22.69
C GLU A 126 29.73 -32.62 22.37
N ARG A 127 30.92 -32.01 22.43
CA ARG A 127 31.13 -30.62 22.00
C ARG A 127 30.77 -30.42 20.53
N LEU A 128 31.24 -31.30 19.66
CA LEU A 128 30.96 -31.24 18.23
C LEU A 128 29.45 -31.38 17.96
N ILE A 129 28.79 -32.29 18.66
CA ILE A 129 27.34 -32.48 18.54
C ILE A 129 26.59 -31.22 18.98
N ILE A 130 26.97 -30.62 20.12
CA ILE A 130 26.35 -29.37 20.60
C ILE A 130 26.55 -28.26 19.56
N GLN A 131 27.74 -28.15 18.96
CA GLN A 131 28.01 -27.18 17.89
C GLN A 131 27.07 -27.37 16.70
N ILE A 132 26.96 -28.59 16.18
CA ILE A 132 26.05 -28.93 15.07
C ILE A 132 24.60 -28.60 15.44
N MET A 133 24.15 -28.98 16.64
CA MET A 133 22.79 -28.71 17.09
C MET A 133 22.47 -27.21 17.15
N ILE A 134 23.44 -26.36 17.53
CA ILE A 134 23.25 -24.91 17.59
C ILE A 134 23.28 -24.29 16.20
N GLU A 135 24.17 -24.75 15.32
CA GLU A 135 24.29 -24.29 13.94
C GLU A 135 23.04 -24.63 13.11
N GLU A 136 22.52 -25.84 13.25
CA GLU A 136 21.33 -26.36 12.55
C GLU A 136 20.00 -26.03 13.24
N ASP A 137 20.04 -25.22 14.31
CA ASP A 137 18.88 -24.82 15.11
C ASP A 137 18.03 -26.00 15.66
N LEU A 138 18.68 -27.07 16.13
CA LEU A 138 18.04 -28.27 16.69
C LEU A 138 18.03 -28.31 18.22
N TYR A 139 16.89 -28.56 18.84
CA TYR A 139 16.77 -28.77 20.31
C TYR A 139 16.91 -30.24 20.70
N VAL A 140 16.43 -31.12 19.82
CA VAL A 140 16.54 -32.57 19.94
C VAL A 140 17.14 -33.12 18.64
N PHE A 141 18.09 -34.02 18.78
CA PHE A 141 18.76 -34.71 17.70
C PHE A 141 18.71 -36.22 17.97
N GLU A 142 18.03 -36.96 17.10
CA GLU A 142 17.92 -38.42 17.19
C GLU A 142 18.65 -39.05 16.01
N TYR A 143 19.52 -40.03 16.28
CA TYR A 143 20.17 -40.84 15.27
C TYR A 143 20.33 -42.28 15.77
N ASP A 144 19.95 -43.25 14.93
CA ASP A 144 19.91 -44.66 15.29
C ASP A 144 19.13 -44.93 16.61
N ASP A 145 19.82 -45.45 17.63
CA ASP A 145 19.28 -45.69 18.98
C ASP A 145 19.69 -44.60 19.99
N ASN A 146 20.40 -43.56 19.53
CA ASN A 146 20.88 -42.45 20.35
C ASN A 146 19.90 -41.26 20.28
N SER A 147 19.63 -40.66 21.44
CA SER A 147 18.83 -39.43 21.54
C SER A 147 19.62 -38.38 22.31
N ILE A 148 19.73 -37.20 21.71
CA ILE A 148 20.50 -36.08 22.24
C ILE A 148 19.58 -34.87 22.34
N ALA A 149 19.62 -34.17 23.46
CA ALA A 149 18.81 -32.98 23.65
C ALA A 149 19.59 -31.89 24.37
N ILE A 150 19.39 -30.65 23.92
CA ILE A 150 19.76 -29.44 24.64
C ILE A 150 18.48 -28.88 25.24
N LEU A 151 18.39 -28.97 26.56
CA LEU A 151 17.25 -28.48 27.34
C LEU A 151 17.71 -27.23 28.06
N THR A 152 16.99 -26.13 27.91
CA THR A 152 17.32 -24.92 28.65
C THR A 152 16.09 -24.35 29.29
N ALA A 153 16.24 -23.98 30.57
CA ALA A 153 15.30 -23.13 31.25
C ALA A 153 16.07 -22.03 31.99
N SER A 154 15.75 -20.78 31.67
CA SER A 154 16.02 -19.68 32.61
C SER A 154 15.31 -20.00 33.94
N PRO A 155 15.94 -19.79 35.11
CA PRO A 155 17.25 -19.19 35.35
C PRO A 155 18.39 -20.20 35.65
N LYS A 156 18.18 -21.50 35.46
CA LYS A 156 19.11 -22.56 35.92
C LYS A 156 20.20 -22.93 34.92
N GLY A 157 20.11 -22.38 33.71
CA GLY A 157 21.09 -22.57 32.65
C GLY A 157 20.75 -23.77 31.76
N PRO A 158 21.59 -24.02 30.74
CA PRO A 158 21.39 -25.13 29.81
C PRO A 158 21.69 -26.46 30.48
N VAL A 159 21.13 -27.54 29.93
CA VAL A 159 21.41 -28.93 30.24
C VAL A 159 21.54 -29.70 28.93
N PHE A 160 22.55 -30.55 28.87
CA PHE A 160 22.76 -31.42 27.73
C PHE A 160 22.52 -32.86 28.16
N LEU A 161 21.55 -33.49 27.50
CA LEU A 161 21.22 -34.89 27.66
C LEU A 161 21.80 -35.65 26.47
N HIS A 162 22.64 -36.63 26.76
CA HIS A 162 23.12 -37.59 25.76
C HIS A 162 22.73 -39.00 26.20
N ARG A 163 21.81 -39.60 25.46
CA ARG A 163 21.43 -40.99 25.60
C ARG A 163 21.98 -41.79 24.43
N ASN A 164 22.64 -42.89 24.77
CA ASN A 164 23.02 -43.91 23.81
C ASN A 164 22.53 -45.29 24.27
N VAL A 165 22.81 -46.33 23.48
CA VAL A 165 22.41 -47.72 23.78
C VAL A 165 22.93 -48.21 25.14
N GLU A 166 24.06 -47.67 25.60
CA GLU A 166 24.79 -48.17 26.78
C GLU A 166 24.58 -47.31 28.04
N SER A 167 24.23 -46.04 27.90
CA SER A 167 24.24 -45.04 28.97
C SER A 167 23.32 -43.84 28.73
N ILE A 168 22.92 -43.18 29.82
CA ILE A 168 22.30 -41.86 29.80
C ILE A 168 23.22 -40.93 30.59
N ARG A 169 23.55 -39.77 30.02
CA ARG A 169 24.37 -38.73 30.64
C ARG A 169 23.66 -37.40 30.62
N PHE A 170 23.68 -36.71 31.75
CA PHE A 170 23.25 -35.33 31.92
C PHE A 170 24.45 -34.46 32.24
N HIS A 171 24.62 -33.38 31.48
CA HIS A 171 25.64 -32.37 31.74
C HIS A 171 24.94 -31.08 32.14
N PHE A 172 25.29 -30.59 33.33
CA PHE A 172 24.80 -29.33 33.91
C PHE A 172 25.88 -28.24 33.87
N ASP A 173 27.15 -28.64 33.74
CA ASP A 173 28.30 -27.76 33.72
C ASP A 173 28.87 -27.68 32.31
N PHE A 174 29.06 -26.44 31.83
CA PHE A 174 29.57 -26.14 30.50
C PHE A 174 30.79 -25.24 30.62
N ASP A 175 31.76 -25.42 29.74
CA ASP A 175 32.86 -24.46 29.63
C ASP A 175 32.42 -23.14 28.99
N HIS A 176 33.32 -22.17 29.04
CA HIS A 176 33.05 -20.82 28.57
C HIS A 176 32.74 -20.77 27.06
N GLU A 177 33.36 -21.62 26.26
CA GLU A 177 33.21 -21.62 24.79
C GLU A 177 31.81 -22.10 24.40
N ILE A 178 31.36 -23.21 24.97
CA ILE A 178 30.01 -23.74 24.73
C ILE A 178 28.94 -22.79 25.29
N LEU A 179 29.17 -22.17 26.46
CA LEU A 179 28.25 -21.17 27.00
C LEU A 179 28.11 -19.95 26.09
N GLN A 180 29.20 -19.45 25.51
CA GLN A 180 29.15 -18.36 24.52
C GLN A 180 28.37 -18.79 23.28
N LEU A 181 28.59 -20.02 22.80
CA LEU A 181 27.90 -20.54 21.63
C LEU A 181 26.39 -20.65 21.85
N LEU A 182 25.96 -21.19 23.00
CA LEU A 182 24.55 -21.24 23.39
C LEU A 182 23.95 -19.84 23.51
N ALA A 183 24.68 -18.89 24.11
CA ALA A 183 24.24 -17.51 24.25
C ALA A 183 24.07 -16.78 22.91
N SER A 184 24.86 -17.13 21.89
CA SER A 184 24.75 -16.52 20.55
C SER A 184 23.38 -16.73 19.86
N LYS A 185 22.62 -17.72 20.33
CA LYS A 185 21.27 -18.07 19.84
C LYS A 185 20.20 -17.95 20.94
N ASP A 186 20.51 -17.29 22.06
CA ASP A 186 19.67 -17.22 23.28
C ASP A 186 19.31 -18.58 23.92
N ARG A 187 19.99 -19.67 23.52
CA ARG A 187 19.74 -21.04 24.00
C ARG A 187 20.26 -21.28 25.41
N ASN A 188 20.90 -20.30 26.03
CA ASN A 188 21.23 -20.30 27.45
C ASN A 188 20.08 -19.78 28.32
N ARG A 189 19.06 -19.15 27.72
CA ARG A 189 17.91 -18.54 28.40
C ARG A 189 16.57 -19.16 28.00
N PHE A 190 16.39 -19.46 26.72
CA PHE A 190 15.10 -19.85 26.17
C PHE A 190 15.09 -21.32 25.73
N SER A 191 14.00 -22.00 26.04
CA SER A 191 13.66 -23.34 25.55
C SER A 191 13.13 -23.30 24.12
N GLU A 192 12.93 -24.47 23.52
CA GLU A 192 12.22 -24.61 22.24
C GLU A 192 10.84 -23.94 22.27
N VAL A 193 10.08 -24.17 23.34
CA VAL A 193 8.75 -23.60 23.55
C VAL A 193 8.80 -22.07 23.61
N ASN A 194 9.80 -21.51 24.32
CA ASN A 194 10.00 -20.06 24.37
C ASN A 194 10.31 -19.48 22.99
N HIS A 195 11.15 -20.13 22.19
CA HIS A 195 11.47 -19.68 20.83
C HIS A 195 10.27 -19.76 19.90
N ASP A 196 9.45 -20.81 20.00
CA ASP A 196 8.20 -20.92 19.26
C ASP A 196 7.21 -19.81 19.66
N HIS A 197 7.12 -19.49 20.95
CA HIS A 197 6.34 -18.35 21.41
C HIS A 197 6.88 -17.01 20.88
N ARG A 198 8.20 -16.85 20.71
CA ARG A 198 8.78 -15.66 20.05
C ARG A 198 8.40 -15.58 18.57
N ARG A 199 8.44 -16.71 17.85
CA ARG A 199 8.05 -16.81 16.43
C ARG A 199 6.56 -16.54 16.19
N ALA A 200 5.73 -16.63 17.22
CA ALA A 200 4.32 -16.26 17.17
C ALA A 200 4.09 -14.74 17.01
N PHE A 201 5.13 -13.92 17.12
CA PHE A 201 5.09 -12.47 16.95
C PHE A 201 6.07 -12.01 15.87
N GLU A 202 5.65 -10.98 15.13
CA GLU A 202 6.50 -10.25 14.19
C GLU A 202 6.83 -8.86 14.73
N GLN A 203 8.03 -8.37 14.43
CA GLN A 203 8.40 -6.98 14.68
C GLN A 203 7.78 -6.09 13.61
N VAL A 204 7.09 -5.04 14.06
CA VAL A 204 6.47 -4.07 13.17
C VAL A 204 6.69 -2.66 13.69
N SER A 205 6.62 -1.67 12.81
CA SER A 205 6.70 -0.24 13.17
C SER A 205 5.32 0.38 13.24
N VAL A 206 5.08 1.22 14.25
CA VAL A 206 3.93 2.12 14.36
C VAL A 206 4.45 3.48 14.78
N VAL A 207 4.32 4.48 13.91
CA VAL A 207 4.86 5.85 14.10
C VAL A 207 6.37 5.82 14.40
N ASN A 208 7.14 5.05 13.63
CA ASN A 208 8.58 4.82 13.82
C ASN A 208 8.96 4.25 15.20
N GLN A 209 8.00 3.69 15.95
CA GLN A 209 8.25 2.95 17.18
C GLN A 209 8.07 1.46 16.93
N LEU A 210 8.96 0.68 17.51
CA LEU A 210 8.96 -0.77 17.38
C LEU A 210 7.90 -1.39 18.29
N TYR A 211 7.09 -2.27 17.72
CA TYR A 211 6.12 -3.10 18.43
C TYR A 211 6.21 -4.56 17.98
N PHE A 212 5.63 -5.45 18.78
CA PHE A 212 5.42 -6.85 18.43
C PHE A 212 3.94 -7.11 18.14
N ARG A 213 3.65 -7.67 16.97
CA ARG A 213 2.29 -8.01 16.53
C ARG A 213 2.15 -9.53 16.42
N PRO A 214 1.07 -10.14 16.95
CA PRO A 214 0.82 -11.57 16.73
C PRO A 214 0.68 -11.87 15.23
N THR A 215 1.33 -12.94 14.76
CA THR A 215 1.29 -13.37 13.35
C THR A 215 -0.08 -13.91 12.92
N SER A 216 -0.88 -14.39 13.87
CA SER A 216 -2.27 -14.80 13.66
C SER A 216 -3.10 -14.54 14.92
N ASN A 217 -4.42 -14.48 14.77
CA ASN A 217 -5.34 -14.28 15.90
C ASN A 217 -5.26 -15.41 16.92
N ASP A 218 -4.96 -16.64 16.48
CA ASP A 218 -4.90 -17.83 17.35
C ASP A 218 -3.49 -18.02 17.95
N SER A 219 -2.47 -17.32 17.44
CA SER A 219 -1.07 -17.46 17.85
C SER A 219 -0.83 -17.25 19.35
N THR A 220 -1.68 -16.45 20.02
CA THR A 220 -1.52 -16.15 21.45
C THR A 220 -2.26 -17.09 22.39
N LEU A 221 -3.20 -17.90 21.90
CA LEU A 221 -4.04 -18.75 22.76
C LEU A 221 -3.21 -19.83 23.47
N ASN A 222 -2.31 -20.47 22.75
CA ASN A 222 -1.41 -21.49 23.31
C ASN A 222 -0.47 -20.89 24.36
N ILE A 223 -0.01 -19.65 24.13
CA ILE A 223 0.87 -18.93 25.05
C ILE A 223 0.11 -18.53 26.32
N ARG A 224 -1.14 -18.08 26.19
CA ARG A 224 -2.00 -17.78 27.35
C ARG A 224 -2.28 -19.03 28.17
N TYR A 225 -2.56 -20.16 27.52
CA TYR A 225 -2.74 -21.44 28.20
C TYR A 225 -1.46 -21.89 28.91
N TYR A 226 -0.31 -21.69 28.26
CA TYR A 226 1.01 -21.94 28.84
C TYR A 226 1.22 -21.15 30.13
N CYS A 227 0.93 -19.84 30.12
CA CYS A 227 1.07 -18.94 31.27
C CYS A 227 0.09 -19.31 32.39
N TYR A 228 -1.19 -19.53 32.04
CA TYR A 228 -2.25 -19.87 32.99
C TYR A 228 -1.94 -21.14 33.79
N ASN A 229 -1.49 -22.21 33.13
CA ASN A 229 -1.16 -23.47 33.80
C ASN A 229 0.03 -23.35 34.76
N ARG A 230 0.84 -22.29 34.62
CA ARG A 230 2.03 -22.03 35.41
C ARG A 230 1.84 -20.89 36.42
N GLY A 231 0.69 -20.21 36.40
CA GLY A 231 0.44 -19.06 37.26
C GLY A 231 1.34 -17.86 36.96
N ILE A 232 1.82 -17.75 35.71
CA ILE A 232 2.63 -16.62 35.24
C ILE A 232 1.70 -15.61 34.58
N GLU A 233 1.92 -14.32 34.84
CA GLU A 233 1.19 -13.26 34.14
C GLU A 233 1.65 -13.15 32.68
N PHE A 234 0.68 -13.03 31.76
CA PHE A 234 0.95 -13.15 30.33
C PHE A 234 1.87 -12.03 29.82
N GLU A 235 1.63 -10.79 30.24
CA GLU A 235 2.42 -9.63 29.85
C GLU A 235 3.86 -9.69 30.40
N GLU A 236 4.04 -10.11 31.66
CA GLU A 236 5.36 -10.30 32.29
C GLU A 236 6.17 -11.37 31.56
N TYR A 237 5.53 -12.48 31.21
CA TYR A 237 6.16 -13.54 30.42
C TYR A 237 6.65 -13.05 29.04
N LEU A 238 5.84 -12.25 28.34
CA LEU A 238 6.23 -11.70 27.04
C LEU A 238 7.40 -10.71 27.18
N GLU A 239 7.42 -9.89 28.22
CA GLU A 239 8.56 -9.00 28.51
C GLU A 239 9.86 -9.80 28.74
N GLU A 240 9.81 -10.91 29.47
CA GLU A 240 10.96 -11.79 29.68
C GLU A 240 11.49 -12.42 28.39
N LEU A 241 10.58 -12.74 27.45
CA LEU A 241 10.91 -13.20 26.10
C LEU A 241 11.46 -12.09 25.19
N GLY A 242 11.49 -10.84 25.66
CA GLY A 242 11.89 -9.67 24.87
C GLY A 242 10.83 -9.22 23.86
N ILE A 243 9.56 -9.57 24.10
CA ILE A 243 8.40 -9.25 23.24
C ILE A 243 7.57 -8.14 23.91
N HIS A 244 8.09 -6.91 23.85
CA HIS A 244 7.39 -5.73 24.36
C HIS A 244 7.91 -4.46 23.67
N PRO A 245 7.05 -3.46 23.40
CA PRO A 245 5.60 -3.43 23.61
C PRO A 245 4.82 -4.24 22.55
N ILE A 246 3.65 -4.78 22.94
CA ILE A 246 2.77 -5.53 22.04
C ILE A 246 1.61 -4.68 21.52
N ILE A 247 1.11 -5.02 20.33
CA ILE A 247 -0.12 -4.46 19.76
C ILE A 247 -1.09 -5.56 19.32
N ASP A 248 -2.38 -5.21 19.22
CA ASP A 248 -3.40 -6.10 18.68
C ASP A 248 -3.15 -6.35 17.17
N GLY A 249 -3.44 -7.58 16.71
CA GLY A 249 -3.23 -7.98 15.31
C GLY A 249 -4.00 -7.15 14.28
N ARG A 250 -5.05 -6.44 14.70
CA ARG A 250 -5.86 -5.56 13.83
C ARG A 250 -5.29 -4.14 13.71
N VAL A 251 -4.30 -3.80 14.52
CA VAL A 251 -3.65 -2.49 14.46
C VAL A 251 -2.86 -2.40 13.17
N LEU A 252 -3.11 -1.34 12.41
CA LEU A 252 -2.41 -1.05 11.18
C LEU A 252 -1.02 -0.49 11.47
N THR A 253 -0.03 -1.10 10.86
CA THR A 253 1.38 -0.72 10.96
C THR A 253 1.72 0.43 10.02
N ASP A 254 2.93 0.97 10.17
CA ASP A 254 3.47 1.94 9.23
C ASP A 254 3.55 1.36 7.82
N GLU A 255 3.94 0.10 7.68
CA GLU A 255 3.96 -0.59 6.38
C GLU A 255 2.55 -0.77 5.80
N ASP A 256 1.55 -1.12 6.62
CA ASP A 256 0.16 -1.21 6.19
C ASP A 256 -0.35 0.15 5.67
N TRP A 257 0.00 1.24 6.35
CA TRP A 257 -0.36 2.60 5.93
C TRP A 257 0.43 3.05 4.71
N PHE A 258 1.71 2.76 4.64
CA PHE A 258 2.55 3.02 3.48
C PHE A 258 1.94 2.38 2.23
N ASN A 259 1.63 1.09 2.29
CA ASN A 259 1.02 0.36 1.17
C ASN A 259 -0.37 0.91 0.78
N ARG A 260 -1.16 1.37 1.76
CA ARG A 260 -2.47 2.01 1.49
C ARG A 260 -2.34 3.37 0.79
N LEU A 261 -1.26 4.10 1.06
CA LEU A 261 -1.03 5.45 0.52
C LEU A 261 -0.25 5.44 -0.78
N LEU A 262 0.54 4.39 -1.03
CA LEU A 262 1.36 4.21 -2.22
C LEU A 262 0.61 4.46 -3.55
N PRO A 263 -0.65 4.02 -3.75
CA PRO A 263 -1.39 4.29 -4.99
C PRO A 263 -1.69 5.77 -5.25
N TYR A 264 -1.55 6.63 -4.24
CA TYR A 264 -1.80 8.07 -4.34
C TYR A 264 -0.51 8.89 -4.52
N VAL A 265 0.64 8.23 -4.68
CA VAL A 265 1.91 8.90 -4.95
C VAL A 265 2.01 9.20 -6.44
N GLY A 266 2.22 10.47 -6.78
CA GLY A 266 2.43 10.89 -8.16
C GLY A 266 3.76 10.38 -8.73
N SER A 267 3.92 10.48 -10.05
CA SER A 267 5.19 10.16 -10.73
C SER A 267 6.38 11.01 -10.27
N ASP A 268 6.11 12.13 -9.61
CA ASP A 268 7.10 13.02 -8.98
C ASP A 268 7.43 12.64 -7.52
N GLY A 269 6.90 11.52 -7.01
CA GLY A 269 7.16 11.03 -5.66
C GLY A 269 6.39 11.74 -4.55
N VAL A 270 5.48 12.65 -4.88
CA VAL A 270 4.68 13.41 -3.91
C VAL A 270 3.31 12.75 -3.67
N LEU A 271 2.94 12.62 -2.39
CA LEU A 271 1.66 12.02 -1.99
C LEU A 271 0.49 12.98 -2.23
N ARG A 272 -0.52 12.54 -3.00
CA ARG A 272 -1.73 13.31 -3.36
C ARG A 272 -3.00 12.51 -3.09
N VAL A 273 -3.49 12.61 -1.87
CA VAL A 273 -4.71 11.90 -1.46
C VAL A 273 -5.96 12.76 -1.76
N PRO A 274 -6.98 12.25 -2.49
CA PRO A 274 -8.17 13.04 -2.83
C PRO A 274 -8.98 13.49 -1.61
N HIS A 275 -9.44 14.75 -1.60
CA HIS A 275 -10.06 15.45 -0.46
C HIS A 275 -11.40 14.85 0.06
N ARG A 276 -11.94 13.81 -0.59
CA ARG A 276 -13.14 13.09 -0.14
C ARG A 276 -13.00 11.57 -0.21
N SER A 277 -11.76 11.09 -0.28
CA SER A 277 -11.49 9.65 -0.29
C SER A 277 -11.54 9.05 1.13
N SER A 278 -11.84 7.74 1.19
CA SER A 278 -11.69 6.95 2.40
C SER A 278 -10.24 6.97 2.91
N ALA A 279 -9.26 7.00 2.00
CA ALA A 279 -7.84 7.13 2.32
C ALA A 279 -7.53 8.43 3.07
N GLN A 280 -8.03 9.58 2.60
CA GLN A 280 -7.81 10.87 3.29
C GLN A 280 -8.44 10.88 4.68
N THR A 281 -9.67 10.36 4.79
CA THR A 281 -10.39 10.30 6.06
C THR A 281 -9.67 9.38 7.05
N GLY A 282 -9.18 8.24 6.56
CA GLY A 282 -8.40 7.29 7.33
C GLY A 282 -7.07 7.88 7.81
N LEU A 283 -6.31 8.50 6.90
CA LEU A 283 -5.03 9.13 7.20
C LEU A 283 -5.18 10.21 8.28
N ALA A 284 -6.15 11.11 8.12
CA ALA A 284 -6.41 12.18 9.08
C ALA A 284 -6.86 11.63 10.45
N ARG A 285 -7.70 10.59 10.46
CA ARG A 285 -8.11 9.92 11.70
C ARG A 285 -6.89 9.31 12.40
N ARG A 286 -6.06 8.58 11.67
CA ARG A 286 -4.88 7.90 12.21
C ARG A 286 -3.89 8.89 12.79
N ALA A 287 -3.57 9.95 12.06
CA ALA A 287 -2.69 11.02 12.54
C ALA A 287 -3.21 11.65 13.85
N ARG A 288 -4.53 11.91 13.92
CA ARG A 288 -5.17 12.46 15.13
C ARG A 288 -5.08 11.52 16.34
N GLU A 289 -5.09 10.20 16.14
CA GLU A 289 -4.89 9.23 17.24
C GLU A 289 -3.53 9.42 17.92
N PHE A 290 -2.54 9.96 17.21
CA PHE A 290 -1.21 10.27 17.72
C PHE A 290 -0.98 11.77 17.98
N GLY A 291 -2.03 12.59 17.93
CA GLY A 291 -1.94 14.02 18.21
C GLY A 291 -1.18 14.83 17.14
N MET A 292 -1.04 14.30 15.93
CA MET A 292 -0.32 14.93 14.83
C MET A 292 -1.23 15.19 13.63
N SER A 293 -0.74 15.99 12.68
CA SER A 293 -1.38 16.26 11.41
C SER A 293 -1.20 15.10 10.42
N ALA A 294 -2.11 15.00 9.44
CA ALA A 294 -2.00 14.02 8.34
C ALA A 294 -0.68 14.16 7.57
N GLN A 295 -0.14 15.38 7.51
CA GLN A 295 1.15 15.68 6.91
C GLN A 295 2.29 15.06 7.71
N GLU A 296 2.41 15.38 9.00
CA GLU A 296 3.48 14.85 9.86
C GLU A 296 3.47 13.33 9.85
N TYR A 297 2.28 12.71 9.87
CA TYR A 297 2.16 11.27 9.78
C TYR A 297 2.63 10.71 8.44
N ALA A 298 2.26 11.34 7.32
CA ALA A 298 2.72 10.92 5.99
C ALA A 298 4.25 11.07 5.82
N GLU A 299 4.84 12.13 6.38
CA GLU A 299 6.29 12.36 6.39
C GLU A 299 7.03 11.30 7.23
N ILE A 300 6.47 10.90 8.38
CA ILE A 300 6.98 9.79 9.21
C ILE A 300 7.01 8.48 8.42
N LEU A 301 5.99 8.23 7.60
CA LEU A 301 5.93 7.07 6.70
C LEU A 301 6.90 7.17 5.50
N GLY A 302 7.61 8.29 5.35
CA GLY A 302 8.60 8.51 4.29
C GLY A 302 8.04 9.15 3.02
N PHE A 303 6.80 9.62 3.01
CA PHE A 303 6.24 10.32 1.85
C PHE A 303 6.67 11.78 1.80
N GLN A 304 6.93 12.29 0.59
CA GLN A 304 7.05 13.72 0.38
C GLN A 304 5.66 14.35 0.41
N TRP A 305 5.45 15.25 1.37
CA TRP A 305 4.26 16.07 1.45
C TRP A 305 4.59 17.46 0.93
N ARG A 306 4.01 17.88 -0.21
CA ARG A 306 4.09 19.29 -0.59
C ARG A 306 3.12 20.08 0.26
N HIS A 307 3.65 21.03 1.04
CA HIS A 307 2.85 22.17 1.48
C HIS A 307 2.17 22.77 0.24
N ARG A 308 0.84 22.93 0.30
CA ARG A 308 0.22 24.00 -0.50
C ARG A 308 0.87 25.27 0.00
N ASP A 309 1.83 25.79 -0.76
CA ASP A 309 2.43 27.10 -0.49
C ASP A 309 1.31 28.13 -0.59
N PHE A 310 0.64 28.41 0.52
CA PHE A 310 -0.44 29.40 0.54
C PHE A 310 0.06 30.77 0.11
N ALA A 311 1.35 31.08 0.30
CA ALA A 311 1.98 32.30 -0.21
C ALA A 311 2.08 32.31 -1.75
N SER A 312 2.45 31.19 -2.38
CA SER A 312 2.49 31.08 -3.85
C SER A 312 1.09 30.96 -4.45
N GLU A 313 0.16 30.30 -3.77
CA GLU A 313 -1.25 30.24 -4.16
C GLU A 313 -1.89 31.63 -4.06
N HIS A 314 -1.62 32.37 -2.98
CA HIS A 314 -2.10 33.74 -2.82
C HIS A 314 -1.60 34.67 -3.92
N GLN A 315 -0.29 34.62 -4.21
CA GLN A 315 0.28 35.40 -5.30
C GLN A 315 -0.35 35.01 -6.64
N ARG A 316 -0.57 33.70 -6.87
CA ARG A 316 -1.27 33.20 -8.07
C ARG A 316 -2.72 33.66 -8.17
N HIS A 317 -3.49 33.62 -7.09
CA HIS A 317 -4.88 34.11 -7.06
C HIS A 317 -4.93 35.63 -7.25
N LEU A 318 -3.98 36.37 -6.66
CA LEU A 318 -3.89 37.82 -6.81
C LEU A 318 -3.60 38.19 -8.27
N VAL A 319 -2.56 37.61 -8.86
CA VAL A 319 -2.21 37.79 -10.29
C VAL A 319 -3.40 37.42 -11.19
N ARG A 320 -4.05 36.28 -10.93
CA ARG A 320 -5.25 35.82 -11.66
C ARG A 320 -6.41 36.81 -11.59
N TYR A 321 -6.68 37.42 -10.43
CA TYR A 321 -7.73 38.44 -10.32
C TYR A 321 -7.37 39.74 -11.04
N GLU A 322 -6.08 40.12 -11.05
CA GLU A 322 -5.62 41.28 -11.83
C GLU A 322 -5.81 41.07 -13.33
N GLU A 323 -5.43 39.89 -13.84
CA GLU A 323 -5.60 39.48 -15.23
C GLU A 323 -7.09 39.51 -15.62
N LEU A 324 -7.94 38.72 -14.94
CA LEU A 324 -9.38 38.63 -15.25
C LEU A 324 -10.12 39.97 -15.30
N ILE A 325 -9.67 40.94 -14.50
CA ILE A 325 -10.26 42.28 -14.44
C ILE A 325 -9.72 43.17 -15.55
N LYS A 326 -8.40 43.13 -15.83
CA LYS A 326 -7.79 43.84 -16.96
C LYS A 326 -8.35 43.35 -18.29
N GLU A 327 -8.59 42.05 -18.43
CA GLU A 327 -9.20 41.46 -19.62
C GLU A 327 -10.62 41.96 -19.91
N GLN A 328 -11.36 42.34 -18.86
CA GLN A 328 -12.71 42.90 -18.96
C GLN A 328 -12.72 44.43 -18.96
N SER A 329 -11.54 45.05 -18.85
CA SER A 329 -11.38 46.49 -18.85
C SER A 329 -11.28 47.04 -20.28
N PHE A 330 -11.76 48.25 -20.45
CA PHE A 330 -11.68 48.98 -21.71
C PHE A 330 -11.33 50.43 -21.40
N ASP A 331 -10.26 50.93 -22.03
CA ASP A 331 -9.78 52.31 -21.87
C ASP A 331 -9.49 52.72 -20.41
N GLY A 332 -8.98 51.79 -19.59
CA GLY A 332 -8.71 52.03 -18.17
C GLY A 332 -9.94 51.92 -17.26
N PHE A 333 -11.10 51.51 -17.78
CA PHE A 333 -12.34 51.35 -17.01
C PHE A 333 -12.83 49.91 -17.02
N VAL A 334 -13.47 49.47 -15.92
CA VAL A 334 -14.08 48.15 -15.84
C VAL A 334 -15.50 48.23 -15.27
N TYR A 335 -16.43 47.48 -15.86
CA TYR A 335 -17.74 47.25 -15.27
C TYR A 335 -17.73 45.94 -14.47
N LEU A 336 -17.81 46.06 -13.15
CA LEU A 336 -17.92 44.92 -12.24
C LEU A 336 -19.26 44.99 -11.50
N PRO A 337 -20.29 44.21 -11.87
CA PRO A 337 -21.58 44.22 -11.19
C PRO A 337 -21.47 43.63 -9.78
N SER A 338 -22.03 44.30 -8.77
CA SER A 338 -21.93 43.90 -7.36
C SER A 338 -22.54 42.52 -7.06
N ASP A 339 -23.48 42.09 -7.90
CA ASP A 339 -24.13 40.78 -7.86
C ASP A 339 -23.42 39.71 -8.70
N GLY A 340 -22.40 40.08 -9.48
CA GLY A 340 -21.64 39.17 -10.33
C GLY A 340 -20.68 38.25 -9.57
N GLY A 341 -20.44 37.06 -10.11
CA GLY A 341 -19.56 36.05 -9.51
C GLY A 341 -18.13 36.53 -9.27
N LEU A 342 -17.54 37.21 -10.26
CA LEU A 342 -16.19 37.77 -10.15
C LEU A 342 -16.08 38.84 -9.05
N TYR A 343 -17.06 39.74 -8.96
CA TYR A 343 -17.10 40.75 -7.90
C TYR A 343 -17.16 40.12 -6.51
N ARG A 344 -18.04 39.13 -6.30
CA ARG A 344 -18.19 38.44 -5.02
C ARG A 344 -16.92 37.68 -4.64
N ALA A 345 -16.34 36.97 -5.59
CA ALA A 345 -15.11 36.20 -5.39
C ALA A 345 -13.95 37.11 -4.97
N LEU A 346 -13.73 38.21 -5.71
CA LEU A 346 -12.74 39.21 -5.38
C LEU A 346 -13.01 39.88 -4.03
N TYR A 347 -14.27 40.26 -3.77
CA TYR A 347 -14.67 40.87 -2.50
C TYR A 347 -14.28 39.99 -1.31
N HIS A 348 -14.57 38.69 -1.36
CA HIS A 348 -14.21 37.75 -0.30
C HIS A 348 -12.70 37.55 -0.18
N PHE A 349 -11.99 37.49 -1.31
CA PHE A 349 -10.54 37.37 -1.34
C PHE A 349 -9.83 38.58 -0.70
N LEU A 350 -10.27 39.79 -1.00
CA LEU A 350 -9.70 41.05 -0.47
C LEU A 350 -10.12 41.33 0.98
N ARG A 351 -11.36 40.98 1.36
CA ARG A 351 -11.89 41.21 2.73
C ARG A 351 -11.06 40.51 3.80
N GLY A 352 -10.46 39.36 3.49
CA GLY A 352 -9.54 38.67 4.40
C GLY A 352 -8.25 39.45 4.69
N ARG A 353 -8.02 40.60 4.05
CA ARG A 353 -6.74 41.32 4.01
C ARG A 353 -6.85 42.83 4.20
N TYR A 354 -8.02 43.32 4.61
CA TYR A 354 -8.29 44.75 4.82
C TYR A 354 -8.06 45.64 3.58
N GLU A 355 -8.08 45.06 2.37
CA GLU A 355 -8.06 45.81 1.11
C GLU A 355 -9.48 45.91 0.55
N THR A 356 -9.81 47.04 -0.07
CA THR A 356 -11.09 47.24 -0.75
C THR A 356 -10.97 46.97 -2.24
N ILE A 357 -12.07 46.66 -2.92
CA ILE A 357 -12.07 46.54 -4.38
C ILE A 357 -11.61 47.85 -5.03
N GLN A 358 -11.99 49.00 -4.47
CA GLN A 358 -11.58 50.31 -4.99
C GLN A 358 -10.06 50.48 -4.97
N THR A 359 -9.43 50.24 -3.81
CA THR A 359 -7.97 50.33 -3.66
C THR A 359 -7.23 49.32 -4.53
N PHE A 360 -7.80 48.12 -4.70
CA PHE A 360 -7.25 47.11 -5.59
C PHE A 360 -7.27 47.56 -7.05
N LEU A 361 -8.39 48.12 -7.52
CA LEU A 361 -8.54 48.61 -8.90
C LEU A 361 -7.61 49.80 -9.19
N GLU A 362 -7.51 50.75 -8.26
CA GLU A 362 -6.58 51.89 -8.37
C GLU A 362 -5.13 51.41 -8.47
N ARG A 363 -4.73 50.41 -7.69
CA ARG A 363 -3.39 49.81 -7.71
C ARG A 363 -3.04 49.22 -9.07
N ILE A 364 -4.03 48.64 -9.77
CA ILE A 364 -3.83 48.07 -11.11
C ILE A 364 -4.15 49.04 -12.25
N GLY A 365 -4.40 50.32 -11.95
CA GLY A 365 -4.61 51.38 -12.94
C GLY A 365 -6.00 51.40 -13.57
N LEU A 366 -7.02 50.86 -12.88
CA LEU A 366 -8.38 50.77 -13.39
C LEU A 366 -9.38 51.54 -12.52
N GLU A 367 -10.42 52.07 -13.16
CA GLU A 367 -11.56 52.69 -12.51
C GLU A 367 -12.83 51.87 -12.71
N ARG A 368 -13.59 51.64 -11.62
CA ARG A 368 -14.87 50.92 -11.69
C ARG A 368 -15.98 51.86 -12.13
N LEU A 369 -16.67 51.51 -13.21
CA LEU A 369 -17.91 52.19 -13.63
C LEU A 369 -19.14 51.44 -13.14
N ASN A 370 -20.21 52.17 -12.88
CA ASN A 370 -21.53 51.59 -12.73
C ASN A 370 -22.16 51.26 -14.09
N LYS A 371 -23.29 50.55 -14.09
CA LYS A 371 -23.95 50.06 -15.29
C LYS A 371 -24.36 51.18 -16.25
N GLU A 372 -24.80 52.32 -15.72
CA GLU A 372 -25.26 53.46 -16.51
C GLU A 372 -24.07 54.25 -17.08
N GLU A 373 -23.02 54.43 -16.28
CA GLU A 373 -21.76 55.06 -16.70
C GLU A 373 -21.06 54.26 -17.79
N TYR A 374 -20.95 52.94 -17.63
CA TYR A 374 -20.34 52.07 -18.63
C TYR A 374 -21.11 52.11 -19.96
N ARG A 375 -22.44 52.09 -19.89
CA ARG A 375 -23.32 52.21 -21.07
C ARG A 375 -23.25 53.59 -21.72
N SER A 376 -23.17 54.65 -20.94
CA SER A 376 -23.04 56.02 -21.44
C SER A 376 -21.68 56.24 -22.11
N ARG A 377 -20.62 55.66 -21.55
CA ARG A 377 -19.23 55.85 -22.01
C ARG A 377 -18.87 54.98 -23.20
N PHE A 378 -19.40 53.77 -23.28
CA PHE A 378 -19.05 52.78 -24.32
C PHE A 378 -20.21 52.37 -25.24
N GLY A 379 -21.42 52.91 -25.01
CA GLY A 379 -22.55 52.85 -25.95
C GLY A 379 -23.05 51.44 -26.31
N ILE A 380 -23.51 51.31 -27.56
CA ILE A 380 -24.10 50.07 -28.14
C ILE A 380 -23.09 48.90 -28.12
N ALA A 381 -21.80 49.18 -28.29
CA ALA A 381 -20.75 48.16 -28.29
C ALA A 381 -20.65 47.43 -26.94
N GLY A 382 -20.67 48.18 -25.83
CA GLY A 382 -20.67 47.60 -24.49
C GLY A 382 -21.89 46.72 -24.21
N ALA A 383 -23.08 47.11 -24.69
CA ALA A 383 -24.29 46.32 -24.55
C ALA A 383 -24.29 45.02 -25.39
N ILE A 384 -23.61 45.02 -26.54
CA ILE A 384 -23.45 43.83 -27.38
C ILE A 384 -22.45 42.84 -26.75
N LEU A 385 -21.35 43.34 -26.17
CA LEU A 385 -20.37 42.50 -25.47
C LEU A 385 -20.97 41.77 -24.26
N GLU A 386 -21.78 42.46 -23.45
CA GLU A 386 -22.45 41.80 -22.31
C GLU A 386 -23.41 40.70 -22.77
N LYS A 387 -24.15 40.93 -23.85
CA LYS A 387 -25.02 39.90 -24.44
C LYS A 387 -24.23 38.71 -25.00
N LEU A 388 -23.04 38.94 -25.56
CA LEU A 388 -22.17 37.86 -26.04
C LEU A 388 -21.68 36.99 -24.88
N LYS A 389 -21.32 37.59 -23.74
CA LYS A 389 -20.91 36.87 -22.52
C LYS A 389 -22.05 36.04 -21.94
N GLU A 390 -23.24 36.63 -21.77
CA GLU A 390 -24.44 35.93 -21.28
C GLU A 390 -24.79 34.71 -22.15
N LEU A 391 -24.67 34.85 -23.48
CA LEU A 391 -25.03 33.80 -24.43
C LEU A 391 -24.08 32.59 -24.37
N GLN A 392 -22.84 32.80 -23.94
CA GLN A 392 -21.82 31.77 -23.79
C GLN A 392 -21.85 31.11 -22.41
N SER A 393 -22.38 31.78 -21.38
CA SER A 393 -22.59 31.17 -20.05
C SER A 393 -23.80 30.21 -19.97
N ASP A 394 -24.75 30.33 -20.90
CA ASP A 394 -26.02 29.56 -20.90
C ASP A 394 -26.05 28.40 -21.91
N SER A 395 -24.98 28.15 -22.67
CA SER A 395 -24.99 27.12 -23.72
C SER A 395 -24.68 25.73 -23.15
N GLN A 396 -25.54 24.75 -23.45
CA GLN A 396 -25.29 23.30 -23.27
C GLN A 396 -25.28 22.67 -24.67
N TYR A 397 -24.18 22.05 -25.08
CA TYR A 397 -24.10 21.34 -26.36
C TYR A 397 -24.30 19.83 -26.15
N GLU A 398 -25.26 19.22 -26.87
CA GLU A 398 -25.41 17.76 -26.95
C GLU A 398 -24.71 17.25 -28.22
N ILE A 399 -23.74 16.33 -28.11
CA ILE A 399 -23.18 15.64 -29.28
C ILE A 399 -24.12 14.50 -29.69
N GLY A 400 -24.72 14.62 -30.88
CA GLY A 400 -25.22 13.50 -31.67
C GLY A 400 -24.21 13.12 -32.76
N SER A 401 -23.91 11.83 -32.89
CA SER A 401 -22.80 11.29 -33.68
C SER A 401 -22.94 11.34 -35.21
N ASP A 402 -23.73 12.25 -35.79
CA ASP A 402 -23.85 12.36 -37.27
C ASP A 402 -24.26 13.75 -37.81
N GLU A 403 -24.23 14.82 -37.01
CA GLU A 403 -24.65 16.15 -37.47
C GLU A 403 -23.52 17.19 -37.45
N ARG A 404 -23.34 17.86 -38.59
CA ARG A 404 -22.55 19.09 -38.77
C ARG A 404 -22.80 20.02 -37.56
N ILE A 405 -21.77 20.29 -36.76
CA ILE A 405 -21.81 21.17 -35.58
C ILE A 405 -22.65 22.42 -35.90
N ALA A 406 -23.79 22.57 -35.22
CA ALA A 406 -24.74 23.65 -35.43
C ALA A 406 -24.18 24.95 -34.84
N ARG A 407 -23.44 25.72 -35.65
CA ARG A 407 -22.83 27.02 -35.26
C ARG A 407 -23.83 27.95 -34.55
N ASN A 408 -23.38 28.62 -33.50
CA ASN A 408 -24.19 29.57 -32.75
C ASN A 408 -24.56 30.83 -33.58
N LYS A 409 -25.69 30.75 -34.30
CA LYS A 409 -26.20 31.83 -35.18
C LYS A 409 -26.40 33.16 -34.43
N LYS A 410 -26.72 33.11 -33.13
CA LYS A 410 -26.91 34.31 -32.31
C LYS A 410 -25.56 34.99 -32.02
N MET A 411 -24.53 34.23 -31.66
CA MET A 411 -23.15 34.74 -31.50
C MET A 411 -22.68 35.41 -32.80
N VAL A 412 -22.81 34.72 -33.94
CA VAL A 412 -22.44 35.26 -35.26
C VAL A 412 -23.13 36.59 -35.54
N THR A 413 -24.43 36.69 -35.24
CA THR A 413 -25.20 37.92 -35.47
C THR A 413 -24.73 39.06 -34.57
N LEU A 414 -24.44 38.77 -33.30
CA LEU A 414 -23.94 39.77 -32.34
C LEU A 414 -22.53 40.25 -32.69
N LEU A 415 -21.63 39.36 -33.11
CA LEU A 415 -20.28 39.72 -33.56
C LEU A 415 -20.30 40.65 -34.78
N LYS A 416 -21.13 40.34 -35.78
CA LYS A 416 -21.29 41.24 -36.95
C LYS A 416 -21.76 42.63 -36.53
N LYS A 417 -22.69 42.72 -35.59
CA LYS A 417 -23.18 44.01 -35.06
C LYS A 417 -22.14 44.74 -34.21
N LEU A 418 -21.34 44.02 -33.42
CA LEU A 418 -20.28 44.59 -32.59
C LEU A 418 -19.29 45.39 -33.44
N TYR A 419 -18.93 44.85 -34.61
CA TYR A 419 -18.04 45.49 -35.57
C TYR A 419 -18.75 46.39 -36.58
N ASP A 420 -20.06 46.60 -36.44
CA ASP A 420 -20.85 47.30 -37.45
C ASP A 420 -20.58 46.77 -38.87
N TYR A 421 -20.45 45.45 -38.99
CA TYR A 421 -20.15 44.74 -40.23
C TYR A 421 -18.86 45.20 -40.94
N HIS A 422 -17.87 45.72 -40.19
CA HIS A 422 -16.52 45.98 -40.67
C HIS A 422 -15.64 44.75 -40.51
N CYS A 423 -14.64 44.62 -41.39
CA CYS A 423 -13.63 43.58 -41.28
C CYS A 423 -12.55 44.01 -40.29
N GLN A 424 -12.21 43.10 -39.37
CA GLN A 424 -11.18 43.34 -38.35
C GLN A 424 -9.77 43.55 -38.92
N ILE A 425 -9.49 43.02 -40.12
CA ILE A 425 -8.19 43.19 -40.80
C ILE A 425 -8.19 44.44 -41.69
N CYS A 426 -9.33 44.82 -42.30
CA CYS A 426 -9.37 46.00 -43.15
C CYS A 426 -9.36 47.33 -42.39
N GLY A 427 -9.92 47.38 -41.17
CA GLY A 427 -10.13 48.66 -40.49
C GLY A 427 -11.43 49.37 -40.89
N THR A 428 -11.59 50.60 -40.41
CA THR A 428 -12.71 51.51 -40.76
C THR A 428 -12.35 52.50 -41.87
N ASP A 429 -11.07 52.84 -42.03
CA ASP A 429 -10.63 53.94 -42.88
C ASP A 429 -10.17 53.42 -44.25
N LEU A 430 -10.88 53.82 -45.32
CA LEU A 430 -10.57 53.49 -46.72
C LEU A 430 -10.23 51.99 -46.95
N PRO A 431 -11.17 51.06 -46.65
CA PRO A 431 -10.88 49.64 -46.78
C PRO A 431 -10.54 49.29 -48.23
N LEU A 432 -9.42 48.60 -48.44
CA LEU A 432 -8.98 48.12 -49.76
C LEU A 432 -10.03 47.21 -50.43
N ILE A 433 -10.87 46.57 -49.61
CA ILE A 433 -11.97 45.73 -50.05
C ILE A 433 -13.29 46.49 -49.81
N PRO A 434 -14.07 46.80 -50.87
CA PRO A 434 -15.33 47.50 -50.72
C PRO A 434 -16.33 46.65 -49.95
N ARG A 435 -17.17 47.32 -49.15
CA ARG A 435 -18.25 46.65 -48.41
C ARG A 435 -19.36 46.29 -49.38
N ILE A 436 -19.87 45.07 -49.27
CA ILE A 436 -20.98 44.58 -50.10
C ILE A 436 -22.27 44.82 -49.32
N GLU A 437 -23.10 45.76 -49.76
CA GLU A 437 -24.42 45.98 -49.18
C GLU A 437 -25.40 44.89 -49.65
N LYS A 438 -26.24 44.42 -48.74
CA LYS A 438 -27.31 43.45 -49.02
C LYS A 438 -28.62 44.17 -49.31
N ASP A 439 -29.54 43.41 -49.85
CA ASP A 439 -30.95 43.78 -50.06
C ASP A 439 -31.67 44.25 -48.78
N ASP A 440 -31.24 43.81 -47.60
CA ASP A 440 -31.78 44.26 -46.30
C ASP A 440 -31.12 45.54 -45.73
N GLY A 441 -30.19 46.16 -46.47
CA GLY A 441 -29.44 47.35 -46.06
C GLY A 441 -28.32 47.07 -45.05
N THR A 442 -28.09 45.81 -44.65
CA THR A 442 -26.90 45.42 -43.89
C THR A 442 -25.74 45.10 -44.81
N TYR A 443 -24.52 45.07 -44.27
CA TYR A 443 -23.34 44.72 -45.05
C TYR A 443 -22.99 43.25 -44.91
N TYR A 444 -22.46 42.66 -45.98
CA TYR A 444 -21.94 41.31 -45.99
C TYR A 444 -20.58 41.24 -45.31
N CYS A 445 -20.50 40.36 -44.31
CA CYS A 445 -19.28 39.91 -43.67
C CYS A 445 -19.47 38.48 -43.19
N GLU A 446 -18.36 37.78 -43.01
CA GLU A 446 -18.28 36.37 -42.62
C GLU A 446 -17.62 36.28 -41.24
N VAL A 447 -18.09 35.34 -40.42
CA VAL A 447 -17.46 35.06 -39.14
C VAL A 447 -16.57 33.83 -39.32
N HIS A 448 -15.28 34.01 -39.01
CA HIS A 448 -14.24 33.02 -39.15
C HIS A 448 -13.78 32.52 -37.79
N HIS A 449 -13.79 31.22 -37.55
CA HIS A 449 -13.12 30.64 -36.39
C HIS A 449 -11.63 30.50 -36.68
N VAL A 450 -10.78 31.12 -35.86
CA VAL A 450 -9.31 31.11 -36.07
C VAL A 450 -8.76 29.70 -35.88
N THR A 451 -9.16 29.03 -34.79
CA THR A 451 -8.98 27.58 -34.64
C THR A 451 -10.23 26.89 -35.22
N PRO A 452 -10.11 26.08 -36.28
CA PRO A 452 -11.28 25.51 -36.97
C PRO A 452 -12.07 24.53 -36.08
N LEU A 453 -13.40 24.59 -36.10
CA LEU A 453 -14.25 23.64 -35.35
C LEU A 453 -14.01 22.16 -35.70
N GLY A 454 -13.44 21.87 -36.88
CA GLY A 454 -13.12 20.50 -37.30
C GLY A 454 -11.90 19.88 -36.60
N THR A 455 -11.20 20.64 -35.77
CA THR A 455 -10.14 20.13 -34.89
C THR A 455 -10.66 19.68 -33.52
N ALA A 456 -11.97 19.81 -33.27
CA ALA A 456 -12.60 19.33 -32.04
C ALA A 456 -12.63 17.80 -31.99
N GLU A 457 -12.11 17.20 -30.91
CA GLU A 457 -12.17 15.76 -30.66
C GLU A 457 -13.30 15.40 -29.68
N THR A 458 -13.69 16.34 -28.80
CA THR A 458 -14.68 16.16 -27.74
C THR A 458 -15.88 17.12 -27.85
N ALA A 459 -16.89 16.92 -26.99
CA ALA A 459 -17.99 17.87 -26.82
C ALA A 459 -17.51 19.19 -26.22
N ALA A 460 -16.61 19.08 -25.23
CA ALA A 460 -16.02 20.22 -24.58
C ALA A 460 -15.24 21.06 -25.60
N ASP A 461 -14.47 20.44 -26.49
CA ASP A 461 -13.78 21.11 -27.60
C ASP A 461 -14.70 21.94 -28.49
N VAL A 462 -15.94 21.50 -28.71
CA VAL A 462 -16.87 22.25 -29.54
C VAL A 462 -17.40 23.48 -28.80
N GLU A 463 -17.68 23.38 -27.49
CA GLU A 463 -18.14 24.51 -26.68
C GLU A 463 -17.05 25.59 -26.60
N THR A 464 -15.80 25.16 -26.57
CA THR A 464 -14.62 26.01 -26.46
C THR A 464 -14.21 26.62 -27.80
N LEU A 465 -14.31 25.86 -28.89
CA LEU A 465 -13.97 26.33 -30.22
C LEU A 465 -15.11 27.16 -30.86
N ASP A 466 -16.39 26.90 -30.58
CA ASP A 466 -17.52 27.76 -31.03
C ASP A 466 -17.76 28.96 -30.09
N HIS A 467 -16.66 29.56 -29.62
CA HIS A 467 -16.64 30.66 -28.69
C HIS A 467 -16.34 32.01 -29.38
N TYR A 468 -16.90 33.10 -28.84
CA TYR A 468 -16.73 34.43 -29.45
C TYR A 468 -15.27 34.89 -29.46
N LEU A 469 -14.44 34.46 -28.51
CA LEU A 469 -13.00 34.76 -28.48
C LEU A 469 -12.18 34.02 -29.54
N ASN A 470 -12.74 32.96 -30.14
CA ASN A 470 -12.12 32.23 -31.25
C ASN A 470 -12.60 32.74 -32.62
N ALA A 471 -13.45 33.78 -32.66
CA ALA A 471 -14.20 34.13 -33.86
C ALA A 471 -13.92 35.57 -34.35
N LEU A 472 -13.65 35.74 -35.64
CA LEU A 472 -13.36 37.04 -36.26
C LEU A 472 -14.43 37.43 -37.28
N CYS A 473 -14.79 38.71 -37.31
CA CYS A 473 -15.63 39.31 -38.34
C CYS A 473 -14.77 39.80 -39.52
N LEU A 474 -14.86 39.13 -40.67
CA LEU A 474 -14.02 39.35 -41.86
C LEU A 474 -14.84 39.66 -43.12
N CYS A 475 -14.23 40.33 -44.10
CA CYS A 475 -14.78 40.41 -45.46
C CYS A 475 -14.51 39.10 -46.21
N SER A 476 -15.20 38.85 -47.34
CA SER A 476 -15.04 37.62 -48.13
C SER A 476 -13.61 37.35 -48.58
N TYR A 477 -12.87 38.41 -48.93
CA TYR A 477 -11.45 38.31 -49.28
C TYR A 477 -10.61 37.85 -48.09
N HIS A 478 -10.65 38.58 -46.97
CA HIS A 478 -9.85 38.23 -45.80
C HIS A 478 -10.28 36.92 -45.15
N HIS A 479 -11.56 36.56 -45.23
CA HIS A 479 -12.03 35.24 -44.79
C HIS A 479 -11.35 34.13 -45.60
N SER A 480 -11.29 34.25 -46.93
CA SER A 480 -10.60 33.29 -47.80
C SER A 480 -9.08 33.33 -47.61
N TYR A 481 -8.52 34.53 -47.42
CA TYR A 481 -7.09 34.73 -47.22
C TYR A 481 -6.60 34.08 -45.93
N VAL A 482 -7.26 34.36 -44.80
CA VAL A 482 -6.96 33.77 -43.50
C VAL A 482 -7.11 32.25 -43.54
N HIS A 483 -8.07 31.72 -44.29
CA HIS A 483 -8.30 30.28 -44.37
C HIS A 483 -7.31 29.53 -45.28
N TYR A 484 -6.92 30.09 -46.42
CA TYR A 484 -6.16 29.34 -47.46
C TYR A 484 -4.74 29.83 -47.71
N TYR A 485 -4.43 31.10 -47.45
CA TYR A 485 -3.15 31.67 -47.87
C TYR A 485 -1.99 31.02 -47.11
N LYS A 486 -1.13 30.32 -47.86
CA LYS A 486 0.03 29.57 -47.35
C LYS A 486 -0.31 28.73 -46.11
N GLY A 487 -1.34 27.89 -46.21
CA GLY A 487 -1.75 27.00 -45.11
C GLY A 487 -2.59 27.67 -44.02
N GLY A 488 -2.88 28.96 -44.15
CA GLY A 488 -3.82 29.68 -43.30
C GLY A 488 -3.19 30.29 -42.05
N TYR A 489 -4.02 31.03 -41.32
CA TYR A 489 -3.69 31.72 -40.08
C TYR A 489 -4.52 31.11 -38.96
N SER A 490 -3.92 30.16 -38.26
CA SER A 490 -4.59 29.32 -37.27
C SER A 490 -4.41 29.80 -35.83
N ASP A 491 -3.61 30.84 -35.61
CA ASP A 491 -3.29 31.30 -34.27
C ASP A 491 -3.31 32.83 -34.15
N ILE A 492 -3.44 33.33 -32.93
CA ILE A 492 -3.48 34.74 -32.59
C ILE A 492 -2.30 35.02 -31.64
N ILE A 493 -1.55 36.09 -31.86
CA ILE A 493 -0.39 36.47 -31.04
C ILE A 493 -0.37 37.97 -30.74
N ILE A 494 0.40 38.36 -29.73
CA ILE A 494 0.76 39.76 -29.45
C ILE A 494 2.14 40.04 -30.07
N ASP A 495 2.23 41.05 -30.92
CA ASP A 495 3.49 41.56 -31.47
C ASP A 495 3.69 43.02 -31.08
N GLY A 496 4.45 43.27 -30.01
CA GLY A 496 4.51 44.59 -29.36
C GLY A 496 3.18 44.92 -28.68
N ASP A 497 2.55 46.03 -29.06
CA ASP A 497 1.22 46.44 -28.57
C ASP A 497 0.07 46.03 -29.52
N GLN A 498 0.37 45.27 -30.58
CA GLN A 498 -0.57 44.95 -31.65
C GLN A 498 -0.94 43.47 -31.64
N ILE A 499 -2.25 43.18 -31.70
CA ILE A 499 -2.75 41.80 -31.88
C ILE A 499 -2.68 41.44 -33.35
N CYS A 500 -2.11 40.27 -33.64
CA CYS A 500 -1.87 39.74 -34.98
C CYS A 500 -2.37 38.30 -35.08
N LEU A 501 -2.72 37.87 -36.29
CA LEU A 501 -2.84 36.46 -36.63
C LEU A 501 -1.47 35.93 -37.07
N LEU A 502 -1.15 34.71 -36.65
CA LEU A 502 0.07 34.00 -37.03
C LEU A 502 -0.26 32.89 -38.04
N SER A 503 0.44 32.89 -39.17
CA SER A 503 0.34 31.82 -40.15
C SER A 503 1.13 30.59 -39.74
N VAL A 504 0.80 29.43 -40.32
CA VAL A 504 1.56 28.18 -40.14
C VAL A 504 3.02 28.28 -40.59
N HIS A 505 3.40 29.33 -41.32
CA HIS A 505 4.77 29.60 -41.75
C HIS A 505 5.40 30.82 -41.06
N GLY A 506 4.80 31.32 -39.98
CA GLY A 506 5.36 32.39 -39.15
C GLY A 506 5.14 33.82 -39.68
N GLU A 507 4.27 34.01 -40.67
CA GLU A 507 3.88 35.35 -41.13
C GLU A 507 2.83 35.95 -40.19
N LYS A 508 2.92 37.27 -39.94
CA LYS A 508 2.04 38.00 -39.03
C LYS A 508 1.08 38.91 -39.78
N LEU A 509 -0.20 38.86 -39.44
CA LEU A 509 -1.26 39.69 -40.03
C LEU A 509 -1.99 40.50 -38.95
N PRO A 510 -1.82 41.83 -38.88
CA PRO A 510 -2.37 42.63 -37.78
C PRO A 510 -3.90 42.77 -37.84
N LEU A 511 -4.53 42.76 -36.67
CA LEU A 511 -5.94 43.12 -36.50
C LEU A 511 -6.07 44.63 -36.28
N LEU A 512 -6.52 45.35 -37.30
CA LEU A 512 -6.71 46.81 -37.24
C LEU A 512 -7.91 47.23 -36.39
N LEU A 513 -8.91 46.35 -36.21
CA LEU A 513 -10.00 46.54 -35.26
C LEU A 513 -10.08 45.36 -34.30
N ASN A 514 -9.97 45.65 -33.01
CA ASN A 514 -10.27 44.69 -31.97
C ASN A 514 -11.24 45.28 -30.95
N LYS A 515 -12.37 44.60 -30.75
CA LYS A 515 -13.40 44.93 -29.77
C LYS A 515 -13.69 43.79 -28.79
N HIS A 516 -13.15 42.59 -29.01
CA HIS A 516 -13.48 41.42 -28.18
C HIS A 516 -12.42 40.33 -28.08
N ILE A 517 -11.40 40.29 -28.95
CA ILE A 517 -10.36 39.24 -28.89
C ILE A 517 -9.38 39.60 -27.76
N ASN A 518 -9.14 38.64 -26.87
CA ASN A 518 -8.13 38.71 -25.82
C ASN A 518 -7.42 37.34 -25.72
N LEU A 519 -6.09 37.35 -25.61
CA LEU A 519 -5.23 36.19 -25.83
C LEU A 519 -5.01 35.31 -24.61
N GLU A 520 -5.18 35.82 -23.38
CA GLU A 520 -4.93 35.05 -22.14
C GLU A 520 -6.11 34.12 -21.77
N ILE A 521 -7.30 34.29 -22.35
CA ILE A 521 -8.46 33.41 -22.11
C ILE A 521 -8.39 32.11 -22.93
N ARG A 522 -7.62 32.07 -24.03
CA ARG A 522 -7.51 30.87 -24.89
C ARG A 522 -6.76 29.71 -24.21
N GLU A 523 -5.71 29.98 -23.45
CA GLU A 523 -4.94 28.92 -22.74
C GLU A 523 -5.70 28.33 -21.53
N CYS A 524 -6.66 29.09 -20.98
CA CYS A 524 -7.49 28.62 -19.85
C CYS A 524 -8.52 27.56 -20.27
N VAL A 525 -8.73 27.43 -21.57
CA VAL A 525 -9.70 26.54 -22.18
C VAL A 525 -9.04 25.23 -22.64
N GLU A 526 -7.83 25.30 -23.18
CA GLU A 526 -7.00 24.13 -23.51
C GLU A 526 -6.47 23.41 -22.26
N SER A 527 -6.28 24.10 -21.13
CA SER A 527 -5.86 23.48 -19.86
C SER A 527 -6.98 22.83 -19.05
N CYS A 528 -8.23 22.86 -19.53
CA CYS A 528 -9.33 22.10 -18.96
C CYS A 528 -9.41 20.65 -19.47
N GLU A 529 -8.60 20.27 -20.48
CA GLU A 529 -8.61 18.92 -21.07
C GLU A 529 -7.44 18.00 -20.63
N GLU A 530 -6.55 18.46 -19.74
CA GLU A 530 -5.64 17.58 -19.00
C GLU A 530 -6.00 17.47 -17.51
N ILE A 531 -7.23 17.04 -17.21
CA ILE A 531 -7.59 16.39 -15.91
C ILE A 531 -8.50 15.19 -16.14
#